data_AF-A0A7X1PMH5-F1
#
_entry.id   AF-A0A7X1PMH5-F1
#
_cell.length_a   1.000
_cell.length_b   1.000
_cell.length_c   1.000
_cell.angle_alpha   90.00
_cell.angle_beta   90.00
_cell.angle_gamma   90.00
#
_symmetry.space_group_name_H-M   'P 1'
#
loop_
_entity.id
_entity.type
_entity.pdbx_description
1 polymer ?
#
loop_
_entity_poly.entity_id
_entity_poly.type
_entity_poly.pdbx_seq_one_letter_code
_entity_poly.pdbx_strand_id
1 'polypeptide(L)'
;MRGALLALTAFALHGCVGAWVDMPEEQVSKTAAHRRLIENAITPVITRTQKNSPERQWCGATLLVVILPIPLKLPVCESYSNAIAYGNDINGTEVPLLRSSRKISSDFHACGPFMFLGPLMHGYQGNALCGTFR
;
A
#
# COMPACT_ATOMS: atom_id res chain seq x y z
N MET A 1 -7.97 5.24 44.24
CA MET A 1 -8.06 3.89 43.62
C MET A 1 -9.38 3.61 42.89
N ARG A 2 -10.54 4.14 43.31
CA ARG A 2 -11.84 3.91 42.62
C ARG A 2 -11.97 4.55 41.23
N GLY A 3 -11.39 5.73 41.02
CA GLY A 3 -11.46 6.43 39.72
C GLY A 3 -10.68 5.75 38.59
N ALA A 4 -9.54 5.11 38.90
CA ALA A 4 -8.74 4.38 37.92
C ALA A 4 -9.47 3.13 37.40
N LEU A 5 -10.24 2.45 38.26
CA LEU A 5 -11.03 1.27 37.90
C LEU A 5 -12.20 1.64 36.96
N LEU A 6 -12.86 2.78 37.19
CA LEU A 6 -13.94 3.30 36.35
C LEU A 6 -13.45 3.80 34.98
N ALA A 7 -12.25 4.37 34.92
CA ALA A 7 -11.64 4.75 33.65
C ALA A 7 -11.26 3.51 32.81
N LEU A 8 -10.68 2.49 33.44
CA LEU A 8 -10.33 1.22 32.78
C LEU A 8 -11.56 0.48 32.22
N THR A 9 -12.68 0.47 32.95
CA THR A 9 -13.92 -0.16 32.47
C THR A 9 -14.57 0.65 31.34
N ALA A 10 -14.52 1.99 31.38
CA ALA A 10 -15.03 2.84 30.31
C ALA A 10 -14.23 2.68 28.99
N PHE A 11 -12.90 2.55 29.07
CA PHE A 11 -12.07 2.22 27.90
C PHE A 11 -12.30 0.80 27.36
N ALA A 12 -12.63 -0.16 28.23
CA ALA A 12 -12.95 -1.54 27.81
C ALA A 12 -14.31 -1.67 27.08
N LEU A 13 -15.26 -0.77 27.36
CA LEU A 13 -16.59 -0.73 26.72
C LEU A 13 -16.58 -0.05 25.34
N HIS A 14 -15.60 0.81 25.07
CA HIS A 14 -15.37 1.39 23.74
C HIS A 14 -14.31 0.53 23.04
N GLY A 15 -14.74 -0.59 22.47
CA GLY A 15 -13.86 -1.43 21.63
C GLY A 15 -13.28 -0.58 20.50
N CYS A 16 -12.05 -0.12 20.68
CA CYS A 16 -11.33 0.66 19.69
C CYS A 16 -11.05 -0.23 18.48
N VAL A 17 -11.74 0.02 17.37
CA VAL A 17 -11.49 -0.64 16.09
C VAL A 17 -10.23 -0.01 15.48
N GLY A 18 -9.09 -0.70 15.61
CA GLY A 18 -7.93 -0.43 14.76
C GLY A 18 -8.09 -1.15 13.43
N ALA A 19 -7.86 -0.45 12.32
CA ALA A 19 -7.80 -1.06 11.00
C ALA A 19 -6.40 -0.84 10.44
N TRP A 20 -5.83 -1.89 9.86
CA TRP A 20 -4.56 -1.80 9.14
C TRP A 20 -4.64 -2.59 7.86
N VAL A 21 -3.87 -2.15 6.88
CA VAL A 21 -3.98 -2.63 5.50
C VAL A 21 -2.57 -2.85 4.95
N ASP A 22 -2.35 -4.04 4.43
CA ASP A 22 -1.21 -4.34 3.59
C ASP A 22 -1.56 -3.90 2.16
N MET A 23 -0.91 -2.83 1.69
CA MET A 23 -1.22 -2.19 0.42
C MET A 23 -0.03 -2.38 -0.54
N PRO A 24 -0.26 -2.87 -1.77
CA PRO A 24 0.82 -3.17 -2.70
C PRO A 24 1.52 -1.89 -3.14
N GLU A 25 2.85 -1.89 -3.11
CA GLU A 25 3.64 -0.76 -3.57
C GLU A 25 3.85 -0.84 -5.09
N GLU A 26 3.53 0.25 -5.78
CA GLU A 26 3.70 0.36 -7.22
C GLU A 26 4.91 1.24 -7.57
N GLN A 27 5.90 0.64 -8.23
CA GLN A 27 7.05 1.36 -8.75
C GLN A 27 6.86 1.59 -10.25
N VAL A 28 6.87 2.85 -10.68
CA VAL A 28 6.70 3.25 -12.09
C VAL A 28 7.97 3.93 -12.58
N SER A 29 8.54 3.40 -13.66
CA SER A 29 9.69 3.95 -14.37
C SER A 29 9.28 4.44 -15.76
N LYS A 30 9.74 5.66 -16.10
CA LYS A 30 9.49 6.30 -17.39
C LYS A 30 10.57 5.91 -18.38
N THR A 31 10.18 5.52 -19.60
CA THR A 31 11.14 5.22 -20.67
C THR A 31 11.65 6.50 -21.36
N ALA A 32 12.69 6.35 -22.19
CA ALA A 32 13.21 7.44 -23.01
C ALA A 32 12.13 7.99 -23.98
N ALA A 33 11.29 7.12 -24.55
CA ALA A 33 10.20 7.53 -25.43
C ALA A 33 9.16 8.40 -24.70
N HIS A 34 8.78 8.02 -23.48
CA HIS A 34 7.90 8.83 -22.65
C HIS A 34 8.52 10.19 -22.31
N ARG A 35 9.82 10.23 -22.00
CA ARG A 35 10.51 11.50 -21.71
C ARG A 35 10.51 12.43 -22.92
N ARG A 36 10.74 11.91 -24.13
CA ARG A 36 10.68 12.69 -25.38
C ARG A 36 9.29 13.28 -25.65
N LEU A 37 8.21 12.56 -25.36
CA LEU A 37 6.85 13.10 -25.53
C LEU A 37 6.61 14.30 -24.62
N ILE A 38 7.02 14.20 -23.34
CA ILE A 38 6.90 15.29 -22.36
C ILE A 38 7.76 16.50 -22.77
N GLU A 39 8.99 16.28 -23.24
CA GLU A 39 9.87 17.35 -23.74
C GLU A 39 9.25 18.11 -24.93
N ASN A 40 8.45 17.44 -25.76
CA ASN A 40 7.73 18.05 -26.87
C ASN A 40 6.32 18.55 -26.51
N ALA A 41 5.99 18.62 -25.21
CA ALA A 41 4.67 19.02 -24.71
C ALA A 41 3.50 18.16 -25.26
N ILE A 42 3.78 16.91 -25.64
CA ILE A 42 2.77 15.93 -26.09
C ILE A 42 2.38 15.06 -24.90
N THR A 43 1.08 14.97 -24.63
CA THR A 43 0.56 14.08 -23.58
C THR A 43 0.64 12.61 -24.04
N PRO A 44 1.42 11.74 -23.36
CA PRO A 44 1.52 10.34 -23.75
C PRO A 44 0.19 9.62 -23.56
N VAL A 45 -0.34 9.05 -24.63
CA VAL A 45 -1.56 8.23 -24.61
C VAL A 45 -1.17 6.76 -24.55
N ILE A 46 -1.63 6.06 -23.52
CA ILE A 46 -1.41 4.63 -23.36
C ILE A 46 -2.39 3.87 -24.26
N THR A 47 -1.87 3.10 -25.21
CA THR A 47 -2.66 2.27 -26.13
C THR A 47 -2.93 0.88 -25.55
N ARG A 48 -1.92 0.30 -24.89
CA ARG A 48 -1.98 -1.05 -24.34
C ARG A 48 -1.11 -1.18 -23.11
N THR A 49 -1.54 -1.99 -22.16
CA THR A 49 -0.71 -2.44 -21.05
C THR A 49 -0.53 -3.95 -21.11
N GLN A 50 0.71 -4.41 -21.08
CA GLN A 50 1.04 -5.84 -21.04
C GLN A 50 1.67 -6.18 -19.69
N LYS A 51 1.03 -7.09 -18.95
CA LYS A 51 1.56 -7.64 -17.68
C LYS A 51 2.20 -9.00 -18.00
N ASN A 52 3.45 -9.20 -17.59
CA ASN A 52 4.20 -10.41 -18.00
C ASN A 52 3.97 -11.62 -17.07
N SER A 53 3.59 -11.40 -15.81
CA SER A 53 3.39 -12.47 -14.83
C SER A 53 2.54 -12.00 -13.64
N PRO A 54 1.20 -11.91 -13.77
CA PRO A 54 0.34 -11.55 -12.65
C PRO A 54 0.25 -12.72 -11.66
N GLU A 55 0.77 -12.54 -10.45
CA GLU A 55 0.54 -13.43 -9.33
C GLU A 55 -0.59 -12.88 -8.46
N ARG A 56 -1.36 -13.81 -7.89
CA ARG A 56 -2.45 -13.50 -6.96
C ARG A 56 -1.97 -13.78 -5.56
N GLN A 57 -1.89 -12.74 -4.76
CA GLN A 57 -1.43 -12.82 -3.39
C GLN A 57 -2.48 -12.19 -2.48
N TRP A 58 -2.58 -12.72 -1.26
CA TRP A 58 -3.52 -12.22 -0.27
C TRP A 58 -3.01 -10.87 0.26
N CYS A 59 -3.79 -9.82 0.06
CA CYS A 59 -3.60 -8.59 0.84
C CYS A 59 -4.21 -8.83 2.22
N GLY A 60 -3.40 -8.67 3.26
CA GLY A 60 -3.86 -8.81 4.64
C GLY A 60 -4.36 -7.48 5.18
N ALA A 61 -5.54 -7.48 5.81
CA ALA A 61 -5.74 -6.62 6.98
C ALA A 61 -5.76 -7.52 8.20
N THR A 62 -5.34 -7.01 9.35
CA THR A 62 -5.80 -7.61 10.60
C THR A 62 -6.64 -6.53 11.29
N LEU A 63 -7.59 -6.92 12.12
CA LEU A 63 -8.47 -6.00 12.81
C LEU A 63 -8.31 -6.25 14.30
N LEU A 64 -8.03 -5.21 15.09
CA LEU A 64 -7.78 -5.37 16.54
C LEU A 64 -9.14 -5.14 17.18
N VAL A 65 -9.73 -6.22 17.68
CA VAL A 65 -10.89 -6.13 18.56
C VAL A 65 -10.39 -6.29 19.98
N VAL A 66 -10.31 -5.17 20.71
CA VAL A 66 -9.93 -5.06 22.13
C VAL A 66 -8.50 -5.51 22.44
N ILE A 67 -8.12 -6.76 22.15
CA ILE A 67 -6.77 -7.33 22.33
C ILE A 67 -6.44 -8.40 21.27
N LEU A 68 -7.44 -8.93 20.54
CA LEU A 68 -7.23 -10.02 19.61
C LEU A 68 -6.99 -9.49 18.19
N PRO A 69 -5.81 -9.71 17.58
CA PRO A 69 -5.60 -9.45 16.17
C PRO A 69 -6.39 -10.49 15.36
N ILE A 70 -7.50 -10.09 14.73
CA ILE A 70 -8.30 -10.94 13.85
C ILE A 70 -7.80 -10.74 12.41
N PRO A 71 -7.09 -11.71 11.80
CA PRO A 71 -6.63 -11.57 10.43
C PRO A 71 -7.85 -11.59 9.50
N LEU A 72 -8.13 -10.45 8.88
CA LEU A 72 -9.10 -10.34 7.82
C LEU A 72 -8.37 -10.65 6.52
N LYS A 73 -8.65 -11.84 5.96
CA LYS A 73 -8.32 -12.12 4.56
C LYS A 73 -9.14 -11.17 3.69
N LEU A 74 -8.50 -10.08 3.28
CA LEU A 74 -9.04 -9.06 2.39
C LEU A 74 -8.87 -9.50 0.92
N PRO A 75 -9.50 -8.78 -0.04
CA PRO A 75 -9.48 -9.15 -1.45
C PRO A 75 -8.07 -9.47 -1.97
N VAL A 76 -8.03 -10.45 -2.87
CA VAL A 76 -6.81 -10.89 -3.56
C VAL A 76 -6.24 -9.74 -4.39
N CYS A 77 -4.98 -9.40 -4.13
CA CYS A 77 -4.24 -8.40 -4.89
C CYS A 77 -3.42 -9.05 -6.00
N GLU A 78 -3.28 -8.35 -7.12
CA GLU A 78 -2.34 -8.73 -8.17
C GLU A 78 -0.96 -8.13 -7.87
N SER A 79 0.05 -8.98 -7.80
CA SER A 79 1.46 -8.59 -7.87
C SER A 79 2.01 -8.94 -9.24
N TYR A 80 2.86 -8.09 -9.81
CA TYR A 80 3.51 -8.34 -11.10
C TYR A 80 4.93 -7.78 -11.09
N SER A 81 5.87 -8.59 -11.58
CA SER A 81 7.29 -8.23 -11.65
C SER A 81 7.57 -7.16 -12.72
N ASN A 82 6.82 -7.18 -13.82
CA ASN A 82 6.99 -6.26 -14.94
C ASN A 82 5.68 -6.10 -15.71
N ALA A 83 5.19 -4.87 -15.78
CA ALA A 83 4.11 -4.43 -16.64
C ALA A 83 4.63 -3.30 -17.53
N ILE A 84 4.40 -3.41 -18.84
CA ILE A 84 4.84 -2.44 -19.83
C ILE A 84 3.60 -1.77 -20.38
N ALA A 85 3.52 -0.45 -20.22
CA ALA A 85 2.50 0.36 -20.88
C ALA A 85 3.09 0.90 -22.19
N TYR A 86 2.45 0.55 -23.29
CA TYR A 86 2.76 0.98 -24.64
C TYR A 86 1.92 2.19 -25.03
N GLY A 87 2.46 2.99 -25.94
CA GLY A 87 1.74 4.10 -26.56
C GLY A 87 2.53 4.64 -27.74
N ASN A 88 1.94 5.60 -28.44
CA ASN A 88 2.56 6.16 -29.64
C ASN A 88 3.68 7.13 -29.27
N ASP A 89 4.80 7.02 -29.96
CA ASP A 89 5.85 8.04 -29.94
C ASP A 89 5.49 9.27 -30.78
N ILE A 90 6.43 10.21 -30.87
CA ILE A 90 6.30 11.43 -31.69
C ILE A 90 6.08 11.14 -33.19
N ASN A 91 6.44 9.94 -33.66
CA ASN A 91 6.30 9.50 -35.04
C ASN A 91 5.05 8.62 -35.25
N GLY A 92 4.21 8.44 -34.22
CA GLY A 92 3.03 7.59 -34.28
C GLY A 92 3.32 6.09 -34.20
N THR A 93 4.54 5.69 -33.84
CA THR A 93 4.94 4.28 -33.69
C THR A 93 4.68 3.81 -32.27
N GLU A 94 4.08 2.62 -32.11
CA GLU A 94 3.84 2.05 -30.79
C GLU A 94 5.16 1.63 -30.12
N VAL A 95 5.46 2.24 -28.98
CA VAL A 95 6.68 2.02 -28.21
C VAL A 95 6.38 1.88 -26.71
N PRO A 96 7.23 1.23 -25.92
CA PRO A 96 7.07 1.16 -24.48
C PRO A 96 7.27 2.54 -23.85
N LEU A 97 6.27 3.07 -23.16
CA LEU A 97 6.28 4.38 -22.50
C LEU A 97 6.55 4.28 -21.00
N LEU A 98 5.95 3.30 -20.33
CA LEU A 98 6.10 3.10 -18.90
C LEU A 98 6.45 1.65 -18.61
N ARG A 99 7.31 1.44 -17.63
CA ARG A 99 7.53 0.14 -16.99
C ARG A 99 7.09 0.26 -15.55
N SER A 100 6.09 -0.51 -15.16
CA SER A 100 5.69 -0.61 -13.76
C SER A 100 5.92 -2.00 -13.23
N SER A 101 6.19 -2.08 -11.93
CA SER A 101 6.21 -3.33 -11.19
C SER A 101 5.42 -3.11 -9.91
N ARG A 102 4.59 -4.08 -9.54
CA ARG A 102 3.80 -4.03 -8.32
C ARG A 102 4.18 -5.21 -7.47
N LYS A 103 4.80 -4.94 -6.34
CA LYS A 103 5.16 -5.95 -5.34
C LYS A 103 4.32 -5.72 -4.11
N ILE A 104 3.95 -6.81 -3.44
CA ILE A 104 3.42 -6.68 -2.09
C ILE A 104 4.60 -6.30 -1.22
N SER A 105 4.49 -5.11 -0.65
CA SER A 105 5.50 -4.63 0.29
C SER A 105 5.35 -5.43 1.57
N SER A 106 6.46 -5.77 2.21
CA SER A 106 6.43 -6.28 3.59
C SER A 106 6.16 -5.17 4.60
N ASP A 107 6.08 -3.91 4.14
CA ASP A 107 5.91 -2.76 5.01
C ASP A 107 4.45 -2.67 5.48
N PHE A 108 4.24 -2.91 6.77
CA PHE A 108 2.91 -2.93 7.37
C PHE A 108 2.48 -1.54 7.81
N HIS A 109 1.52 -0.93 7.11
CA HIS A 109 0.94 0.35 7.49
C HIS A 109 -0.18 0.16 8.53
N ALA A 110 -0.01 0.74 9.71
CA ALA A 110 -0.99 0.65 10.78
C ALA A 110 -1.32 2.03 11.35
N CYS A 111 -2.61 2.28 11.55
CA CYS A 111 -3.15 3.47 12.19
C CYS A 111 -4.16 3.07 13.24
N GLY A 112 -4.13 3.74 14.39
CA GLY A 112 -5.08 3.45 15.46
C GLY A 112 -4.69 4.03 16.81
N PRO A 113 -5.63 4.00 17.77
CA PRO A 113 -5.45 4.59 19.09
C PRO A 113 -4.42 3.85 19.96
N PHE A 114 -3.99 2.65 19.57
CA PHE A 114 -2.94 1.87 20.23
C PHE A 114 -1.57 2.01 19.56
N MET A 115 -1.46 2.78 18.48
CA MET A 115 -0.19 3.00 17.79
C MET A 115 0.81 3.81 18.63
N PHE A 116 0.39 4.38 19.76
CA PHE A 116 1.29 4.96 20.76
C PHE A 116 2.25 3.93 21.37
N LEU A 117 1.90 2.64 21.32
CA LEU A 117 2.78 1.53 21.69
C LEU A 117 3.72 1.14 20.54
N GLY A 118 3.44 1.59 19.31
CA GLY A 118 4.23 1.32 18.12
C GLY A 118 5.73 1.60 18.31
N PRO A 119 6.16 2.75 18.86
CA PRO A 119 7.57 3.05 19.11
C PRO A 119 8.31 2.10 20.06
N LEU A 120 7.61 1.25 20.82
CA LEU A 120 8.22 0.22 21.66
C LEU A 120 8.55 -1.06 20.86
N MET A 121 7.95 -1.23 19.69
CA MET A 121 8.17 -2.36 18.81
C MET A 121 9.35 -2.09 17.87
N HIS A 122 10.25 -3.07 17.73
CA HIS A 122 11.37 -2.99 16.79
C HIS A 122 10.85 -2.91 15.34
N GLY A 123 11.42 -2.02 14.52
CA GLY A 123 11.01 -1.84 13.12
C GLY A 123 9.83 -0.89 12.91
N TYR A 124 9.23 -0.34 13.96
CA TYR A 124 8.21 0.70 13.83
C TYR A 124 8.81 2.05 13.44
N GLN A 125 8.26 2.64 12.38
CA GLN A 125 8.60 3.96 11.89
C GLN A 125 7.32 4.78 11.74
N GLY A 126 7.09 5.75 12.63
CA GLY A 126 5.86 6.54 12.62
C GLY A 126 5.62 7.32 13.91
N ASN A 127 4.41 7.84 14.06
CA ASN A 127 3.99 8.61 15.24
C ASN A 127 3.05 7.77 16.12
N ALA A 128 2.52 8.34 17.21
CA ALA A 128 1.64 7.62 18.13
C ALA A 128 0.23 7.28 17.57
N LEU A 129 -0.07 7.69 16.33
CA LEU A 129 -1.38 7.50 15.69
C LEU A 129 -1.30 6.62 14.45
N CYS A 130 -0.21 6.71 13.68
CA CYS A 130 0.02 6.04 12.42
C CYS A 130 1.51 5.78 12.19
N GLY A 131 1.83 4.66 11.56
CA GLY A 131 3.18 4.34 11.16
C GLY A 131 3.29 3.08 10.32
N THR A 132 4.52 2.74 10.00
CA THR A 132 4.90 1.56 9.22
C THR A 132 5.73 0.63 10.07
N PHE A 133 5.46 -0.66 10.05
CA PHE A 133 6.38 -1.67 10.56
C PHE A 133 7.15 -2.27 9.39
N ARG A 134 8.47 -2.23 9.50
CA ARG A 134 9.40 -2.83 8.53
C ARG A 134 10.17 -3.98 9.17
#